data_AF-D4J510-F1
#
_entry.id   AF-D4J510-F1
#
_cell.length_a   1.000
_cell.length_b   1.000
_cell.length_c   1.000
_cell.angle_alpha   90.00
_cell.angle_beta   90.00
_cell.angle_gamma   90.00
#
_symmetry.space_group_name_H-M   'P 1'
#
loop_
_entity.id
_entity.type
_entity.pdbx_description
1 polymer ?
#
loop_
_entity_poly.entity_id
_entity_poly.type
_entity_poly.pdbx_seq_one_letter_code
_entity_poly.pdbx_strand_id
1 'polypeptide(L)'
;MSLVEPYIKIAVGDYNDLCKVQGKDDALAAILCSITHELTHYFQWIKYHELWLSGEKNQYFERQAVYYGRQIVYDYADTREHP
;
A
#
# COMPACT_ATOMS: atom_id res chain seq x y z
N MET A 1 -17.02 -26.95 0.91
CA MET A 1 -16.74 -26.06 2.04
C MET A 1 -16.15 -24.80 1.43
N SER A 2 -16.95 -23.75 1.23
CA SER A 2 -16.44 -22.49 0.67
C SER A 2 -15.51 -21.86 1.70
N LEU A 3 -14.23 -21.72 1.36
CA LEU A 3 -13.32 -20.86 2.10
C LEU A 3 -13.85 -19.42 1.94
N VAL A 4 -14.65 -18.96 2.90
CA VAL A 4 -14.93 -17.53 3.03
C VAL A 4 -13.65 -16.94 3.58
N GLU A 5 -12.65 -16.74 2.73
CA GLU A 5 -11.47 -15.96 3.09
C GLU A 5 -11.96 -14.60 3.60
N PRO A 6 -11.43 -14.10 4.73
CA PRO A 6 -11.83 -12.80 5.22
C PRO A 6 -11.31 -11.71 4.26
N TYR A 7 -12.16 -11.32 3.30
CA TYR A 7 -11.91 -10.15 2.49
C TYR A 7 -12.07 -8.90 3.37
N ILE A 8 -10.96 -8.19 3.58
CA ILE A 8 -11.00 -6.86 4.16
C ILE A 8 -11.58 -5.93 3.10
N LYS A 9 -12.62 -5.18 3.46
CA LYS A 9 -13.17 -4.12 2.61
C LYS A 9 -12.49 -2.81 3.00
N ILE A 10 -11.89 -2.14 2.02
CA ILE A 10 -11.21 -0.86 2.21
C ILE A 10 -11.96 0.19 1.40
N ALA A 11 -12.17 1.36 1.99
CA ALA A 11 -12.70 2.50 1.25
C ALA A 11 -11.63 3.00 0.28
N VAL A 12 -11.95 2.98 -1.02
CA VAL A 12 -11.00 3.32 -2.10
C VAL A 12 -11.06 4.77 -2.56
N GLY A 13 -11.86 5.60 -1.88
CA GLY A 13 -11.93 7.05 -2.11
C GLY A 13 -12.15 7.43 -3.58
N ASP A 14 -11.11 8.01 -4.18
CA ASP A 14 -11.06 8.60 -5.51
C ASP A 14 -10.89 7.58 -6.65
N TYR A 15 -11.07 6.28 -6.39
CA TYR A 15 -10.98 5.22 -7.40
C TYR A 15 -11.68 5.56 -8.73
N ASN A 16 -12.91 6.09 -8.66
CA ASN A 16 -13.66 6.40 -9.88
C ASN A 16 -13.00 7.48 -10.73
N ASP A 17 -12.29 8.42 -10.12
CA ASP A 17 -11.59 9.48 -10.82
C ASP A 17 -10.23 9.01 -11.32
N LEU A 18 -9.49 8.23 -10.52
CA LEU A 18 -8.28 7.54 -10.94
C LEU A 18 -8.54 6.63 -12.15
N CYS A 19 -9.61 5.84 -12.11
CA CYS A 19 -9.98 4.90 -13.17
C CYS A 19 -10.31 5.62 -14.50
N LYS A 20 -10.91 6.81 -14.45
CA LYS A 20 -11.17 7.62 -15.66
C LYS A 20 -9.88 8.11 -16.31
N VAL A 21 -8.85 8.42 -15.52
CA VAL A 21 -7.60 9.01 -16.00
C VAL A 21 -6.58 7.94 -16.41
N GLN A 22 -6.50 6.85 -15.66
CA GLN A 22 -5.40 5.88 -15.75
C GLN A 22 -5.86 4.50 -16.24
N GLY A 23 -7.16 4.25 -16.32
CA GLY A 23 -7.69 2.90 -16.54
C GLY A 23 -7.77 2.10 -15.25
N LYS A 24 -8.40 0.92 -15.33
CA LYS A 24 -8.76 0.10 -14.16
C LYS A 24 -7.52 -0.40 -13.41
N ASP A 25 -6.55 -0.97 -14.11
CA ASP A 25 -5.45 -1.71 -13.48
C ASP A 25 -4.48 -0.75 -12.80
N ASP A 26 -4.12 0.34 -13.49
CA ASP A 26 -3.28 1.38 -12.92
C ASP A 26 -3.96 2.09 -11.74
N ALA A 27 -5.29 2.30 -11.80
CA ALA A 27 -6.03 2.86 -10.67
C ALA A 27 -6.02 1.92 -9.46
N LEU A 28 -6.21 0.61 -9.67
CA LEU A 28 -6.11 -0.38 -8.60
C LEU A 28 -4.69 -0.48 -8.05
N ALA A 29 -3.67 -0.49 -8.91
CA ALA A 29 -2.27 -0.51 -8.50
C ALA A 29 -1.88 0.73 -7.70
N ALA A 30 -2.40 1.91 -8.06
CA ALA A 30 -2.19 3.15 -7.32
C ALA A 30 -2.78 3.08 -5.91
N ILE A 31 -3.99 2.54 -5.76
CA ILE A 31 -4.63 2.33 -4.45
C ILE A 31 -3.86 1.29 -3.62
N LEU A 32 -3.44 0.18 -4.23
CA LEU A 32 -2.62 -0.81 -3.54
C LEU A 32 -1.26 -0.22 -3.12
N CYS A 33 -0.67 0.64 -3.94
CA CYS A 33 0.57 1.35 -3.59
C CYS A 33 0.36 2.30 -2.40
N SER A 34 -0.76 3.01 -2.30
CA SER A 34 -1.03 3.88 -1.15
C SER A 34 -1.24 3.07 0.13
N ILE A 35 -1.97 1.95 0.06
CA ILE A 35 -2.15 1.05 1.21
C ILE A 35 -0.81 0.47 1.67
N THR A 36 0.01 -0.02 0.75
CA THR A 36 1.31 -0.65 1.08
C THR A 36 2.35 0.37 1.55
N HIS A 37 2.26 1.62 1.10
CA HIS A 37 3.03 2.75 1.65
C HIS A 37 2.72 2.93 3.15
N GLU A 38 1.44 3.04 3.51
CA GLU A 38 1.01 3.19 4.91
C GLU A 38 1.31 1.95 5.75
N LEU A 39 1.19 0.75 5.20
CA LEU A 39 1.63 -0.48 5.87
C LEU A 39 3.14 -0.47 6.15
N THR A 40 3.94 0.04 5.20
CA THR A 40 5.38 0.18 5.42
C THR A 40 5.67 1.17 6.54
N HIS A 41 4.95 2.29 6.61
CA HIS A 41 5.02 3.20 7.75
C HIS A 41 4.64 2.54 9.06
N TYR A 42 3.59 1.72 9.09
CA TYR A 42 3.20 0.98 10.28
C TYR A 42 4.31 0.03 10.76
N PHE A 43 4.95 -0.71 9.84
CA PHE A 43 6.08 -1.58 10.21
C PHE A 43 7.30 -0.79 10.67
N GLN A 44 7.58 0.35 10.05
CA GLN A 44 8.64 1.27 10.50
C GLN A 44 8.34 1.79 11.92
N TRP A 45 7.08 2.15 12.20
CA TRP A 45 6.64 2.61 13.51
C TRP A 45 6.80 1.53 14.59
N ILE A 46 6.44 0.27 14.30
CA ILE A 46 6.68 -0.84 15.24
C ILE A 46 8.18 -1.01 15.49
N LYS A 47 9.00 -1.01 14.43
CA LYS A 47 10.43 -1.31 14.51
C LYS A 47 11.25 -0.19 15.16
N TYR A 48 10.86 1.05 14.95
CA TYR A 48 11.58 2.25 15.40
C TYR A 48 10.72 3.11 16.32
N HIS A 49 9.89 2.49 17.16
CA HIS A 49 8.84 3.15 17.94
C HIS A 49 9.29 4.43 18.68
N GLU A 50 10.42 4.37 19.39
CA GLU A 50 10.95 5.51 20.13
C GLU A 50 11.31 6.70 19.22
N LEU A 51 11.91 6.44 18.05
CA LEU A 51 12.26 7.46 17.06
C LEU A 51 11.02 8.08 16.40
N TRP A 52 9.95 7.31 16.24
CA TRP A 52 8.67 7.84 15.75
C TRP A 52 7.98 8.70 16.81
N LEU A 53 8.08 8.34 18.10
CA LEU A 53 7.53 9.13 19.20
C LEU A 53 8.34 10.41 19.47
N SER A 54 9.65 10.41 19.23
CA SER A 54 10.50 11.60 19.38
C SER A 54 10.26 12.64 18.29
N GLY A 55 9.58 12.27 17.20
CA GLY A 55 9.39 13.15 16.03
C GLY A 55 10.61 13.23 15.12
N GLU A 56 11.64 12.42 15.35
CA GLU A 56 12.88 12.40 14.56
C GLU A 56 12.76 11.58 13.25
N LYS A 57 11.54 11.20 12.85
CA LYS A 57 11.28 10.64 11.51
C LYS A 57 11.80 11.62 10.47
N ASN A 58 12.74 11.16 9.66
CA ASN A 58 13.30 11.94 8.56
C ASN A 58 12.90 11.37 7.19
N GLN A 59 13.31 12.07 6.13
CA GLN A 59 12.98 11.75 4.74
C GLN A 59 13.41 10.35 4.29
N TYR A 60 14.36 9.70 4.98
CA TYR A 60 14.75 8.32 4.69
C TYR A 60 13.57 7.35 4.80
N PHE A 61 12.77 7.45 5.87
CA PHE A 61 11.63 6.56 6.11
C PHE A 61 10.56 6.70 5.03
N GLU A 62 10.34 7.92 4.57
CA GLU A 62 9.43 8.23 3.46
C GLU A 62 9.90 7.59 2.14
N ARG A 63 11.18 7.77 1.79
CA ARG A 63 11.75 7.15 0.58
C ARG A 63 11.70 5.62 0.64
N GLN A 64 11.94 5.05 1.81
CA GLN A 64 11.82 3.61 2.04
C GLN A 64 10.36 3.15 1.91
N ALA A 65 9.38 3.90 2.43
CA ALA A 65 7.96 3.58 2.30
C ALA A 65 7.49 3.59 0.85
N VAL A 66 7.91 4.58 0.06
CA VAL A 66 7.66 4.60 -1.40
C VAL A 66 8.30 3.39 -2.10
N TYR A 67 9.55 3.06 -1.77
CA TYR A 67 10.25 1.94 -2.39
C TYR A 67 9.57 0.60 -2.09
N TYR A 68 9.40 0.28 -0.81
CA TYR A 68 8.81 -1.01 -0.40
C TYR A 68 7.33 -1.11 -0.76
N GLY A 69 6.56 -0.02 -0.71
CA GLY A 69 5.18 -0.02 -1.20
C GLY A 69 5.08 -0.53 -2.63
N ARG A 70 5.95 -0.02 -3.53
CA ARG A 70 6.02 -0.52 -4.91
C ARG A 70 6.46 -1.97 -5.01
N GLN A 71 7.50 -2.38 -4.25
CA GLN A 71 7.96 -3.78 -4.28
C GLN A 71 6.85 -4.74 -3.85
N ILE A 72 6.10 -4.42 -2.79
CA ILE A 72 4.99 -5.26 -2.32
C ILE A 72 3.90 -5.38 -3.40
N VAL A 73 3.58 -4.30 -4.11
CA VAL A 73 2.60 -4.34 -5.21
C VAL A 73 3.10 -5.17 -6.38
N TYR A 74 4.38 -5.09 -6.74
CA TYR A 74 4.98 -5.94 -7.76
C TYR A 74 4.98 -7.41 -7.37
N ASP A 75 5.42 -7.73 -6.15
CA ASP A 75 5.38 -9.09 -5.61
C ASP A 75 3.94 -9.64 -5.59
N TYR A 76 2.96 -8.81 -5.24
CA TYR A 76 1.54 -9.19 -5.27
C TYR A 76 1.04 -9.44 -6.71
N ALA A 77 1.46 -8.61 -7.67
CA ALA A 77 1.09 -8.76 -9.07
C ALA A 77 1.58 -10.08 -9.68
N ASP A 78 2.67 -10.66 -9.17
CA ASP A 78 3.16 -11.98 -9.59
C ASP A 78 2.31 -13.14 -9.03
N THR A 79 1.39 -12.89 -8.10
CA THR A 79 0.55 -13.93 -7.46
C THR A 79 -0.86 -14.06 -8.03
N ARG A 80 -1.29 -13.13 -8.90
CA ARG A 80 -2.64 -13.07 -9.46
C ARG A 80 -2.55 -12.64 -10.93
N GLU A 81 -3.45 -13.13 -11.77
CA GLU A 81 -3.64 -12.51 -13.09
C GLU A 81 -4.10 -11.06 -12.88
N HIS A 82 -3.53 -10.13 -13.65
CA HIS A 82 -3.88 -8.72 -13.58
C HIS A 82 -5.39 -8.54 -13.81
N PRO A 83 -6.08 -7.63 -13.07
CA PRO A 83 -7.52 -7.43 -13.17
C PRO A 83 -8.06 -7.01 -14.54
#